data_AF-A0A645JJM0-F1
#
_entry.id   AF-A0A645JJM0-F1
#
_cell.length_a   1.000
_cell.length_b   1.000
_cell.length_c   1.000
_cell.angle_alpha   90.00
_cell.angle_beta   90.00
_cell.angle_gamma   90.00
#
_symmetry.space_group_name_H-M   'P 1'
#
loop_
_entity.id
_entity.type
_entity.pdbx_description
1 polymer ?
#
loop_
_entity_poly.entity_id
_entity_poly.type
_entity_poly.pdbx_seq_one_letter_code
_entity_poly.pdbx_strand_id
1 'polypeptide(L)'
;MEVIVRNIAAGSLAKRLGLAEGTKMKSTVLEYCYKDDELGDPMINEYHILAMEFATKEEIDLIAKYSFKINEILSNYLKDANIELIDFKLEFGKTADGQIVLADEISPDTCRFWDTVTGEKLDKDRFRRDLGNVEDAYQEVLKRLMGE
;
A
#
# COMPACT_ATOMS: atom_id res chain seq x y z
N MET A 1 -12.26 4.43 3.19
CA MET A 1 -10.97 5.05 3.56
C MET A 1 -9.87 4.25 2.91
N GLU A 2 -8.79 4.91 2.55
CA GLU A 2 -7.57 4.23 2.11
C GLU A 2 -6.66 3.98 3.32
N VAL A 3 -6.13 2.76 3.43
CA VAL A 3 -5.20 2.35 4.49
C VAL A 3 -3.86 2.03 3.85
N ILE A 4 -2.85 2.82 4.14
CA ILE A 4 -1.55 2.73 3.47
C ILE A 4 -0.51 2.19 4.43
N VAL A 5 0.16 1.12 4.04
CA VAL A 5 1.25 0.51 4.80
C VAL A 5 2.57 0.79 4.11
N ARG A 6 3.57 1.28 4.84
CA ARG A 6 4.88 1.68 4.28
C ARG A 6 6.03 1.00 5.01
N ASN A 7 6.82 0.23 4.28
CA ASN A 7 8.07 -0.38 4.77
C ASN A 7 9.28 0.50 4.45
N ILE A 8 9.21 1.20 3.31
CA ILE A 8 10.29 2.03 2.78
C ILE A 8 9.71 3.38 2.37
N ALA A 9 10.43 4.46 2.65
CA ALA A 9 10.00 5.80 2.28
C ALA A 9 10.00 5.96 0.75
N ALA A 10 8.83 6.17 0.18
CA ALA A 10 8.62 6.50 -1.22
C ALA A 10 7.45 7.47 -1.39
N GLY A 11 7.24 7.94 -2.63
CA GLY A 11 6.07 8.74 -3.02
C GLY A 11 5.77 9.92 -2.08
N SER A 12 4.51 10.01 -1.64
CA SER A 12 4.03 11.12 -0.81
C SER A 12 4.69 11.16 0.58
N LEU A 13 5.04 10.01 1.17
CA LEU A 13 5.74 9.97 2.47
C LEU A 13 7.12 10.62 2.37
N ALA A 14 7.91 10.20 1.38
CA ALA A 14 9.27 10.71 1.18
C ALA A 14 9.25 12.22 0.97
N LYS A 15 8.34 12.72 0.11
CA LYS A 15 8.15 14.15 -0.14
C LYS A 15 7.71 14.91 1.11
N ARG A 16 6.69 14.42 1.83
CA ARG A 16 6.08 15.10 2.98
C ARG A 16 7.07 15.24 4.15
N LEU A 17 7.93 14.24 4.36
CA LEU A 17 8.88 14.23 5.49
C LEU A 17 10.31 14.61 5.11
N GLY A 18 10.59 14.92 3.84
CA GLY A 18 11.94 15.25 3.37
C GLY A 18 12.92 14.07 3.46
N LEU A 19 12.42 12.84 3.32
CA LEU A 19 13.24 11.63 3.33
C LEU A 19 13.72 11.29 1.92
N ALA A 20 14.92 10.73 1.81
CA ALA A 20 15.36 10.15 0.54
C ALA A 20 14.48 8.95 0.15
N GLU A 21 14.11 8.85 -1.13
CA GLU A 21 13.40 7.68 -1.65
C GLU A 21 14.24 6.42 -1.44
N GLY A 22 13.63 5.34 -0.96
CA GLY A 22 14.35 4.11 -0.61
C GLY A 22 14.84 4.06 0.84
N THR A 23 14.59 5.09 1.67
CA THR A 23 14.94 5.05 3.09
C THR A 23 14.14 3.95 3.80
N LYS A 24 14.82 2.92 4.32
CA LYS A 24 14.16 1.86 5.10
C LYS A 24 13.63 2.41 6.42
N MET A 25 12.34 2.18 6.68
CA MET A 25 11.72 2.63 7.92
C MET A 25 12.17 1.74 9.08
N LYS A 26 12.46 2.35 10.24
CA LYS A 26 12.82 1.59 11.45
C LYS A 26 11.67 0.74 11.98
N SER A 27 10.44 1.12 11.63
CA SER A 27 9.20 0.42 11.91
C SER A 27 8.25 0.64 10.74
N THR A 28 7.47 -0.37 10.37
CA THR A 28 6.40 -0.21 9.38
C THR A 28 5.46 0.91 9.80
N VAL A 29 5.15 1.81 8.87
CA VAL A 29 4.23 2.94 9.10
C VAL A 29 2.86 2.59 8.54
N LEU A 30 1.82 2.91 9.31
CA LEU A 30 0.42 2.82 8.90
C LEU A 30 -0.17 4.23 8.79
N GLU A 31 -0.79 4.53 7.66
CA GLU A 31 -1.39 5.83 7.37
C GLU A 31 -2.83 5.65 6.89
N TYR A 32 -3.66 6.66 7.09
CA TYR A 32 -5.03 6.69 6.61
C TYR A 32 -5.23 7.90 5.70
N CYS A 33 -5.95 7.71 4.59
CA CYS A 33 -6.47 8.80 3.78
C CYS A 33 -8.01 8.72 3.72
N TYR A 34 -8.64 9.89 3.79
CA TYR A 34 -10.06 10.01 3.49
C TYR A 34 -10.24 9.83 1.99
N LYS A 35 -11.09 8.89 1.57
CA LYS A 35 -11.29 8.58 0.15
C LYS A 35 -12.33 9.53 -0.42
N ASP A 36 -11.86 10.60 -1.06
CA ASP A 36 -12.65 11.68 -1.62
C ASP A 36 -11.82 12.40 -2.69
N ASP A 37 -12.14 12.09 -3.95
CA ASP A 37 -11.40 12.58 -5.12
C ASP A 37 -11.46 14.11 -5.23
N GLU A 38 -12.56 14.76 -4.79
CA GLU A 38 -12.69 16.23 -4.84
C GLU A 38 -11.73 16.91 -3.86
N LEU A 39 -11.43 16.25 -2.75
CA LEU A 39 -10.48 16.72 -1.74
C LEU A 39 -9.05 16.22 -1.99
N GLY A 40 -8.84 15.38 -3.00
CA GLY A 40 -7.53 14.81 -3.34
C GLY A 40 -7.00 13.83 -2.28
N ASP A 41 -7.90 13.03 -1.71
CA ASP A 41 -7.62 12.00 -0.72
C ASP A 41 -6.75 12.44 0.47
N PRO A 42 -7.21 13.41 1.29
CA PRO A 42 -6.37 14.00 2.32
C PRO A 42 -6.01 12.97 3.41
N MET A 43 -4.79 13.08 3.93
CA MET A 43 -4.33 12.28 5.05
C MET A 43 -5.15 12.61 6.31
N ILE A 44 -5.59 11.58 7.01
CA ILE A 44 -6.34 11.68 8.26
C ILE A 44 -5.68 10.84 9.36
N ASN A 45 -6.00 11.15 10.62
CA ASN A 45 -5.57 10.37 11.78
C ASN A 45 -6.78 9.70 12.44
N GLU A 46 -6.52 8.85 13.45
CA GLU A 46 -7.58 8.15 14.18
C GLU A 46 -8.60 9.09 14.83
N TYR A 47 -8.17 10.27 15.29
CA TYR A 47 -9.08 11.26 15.88
C TYR A 47 -10.06 11.83 14.85
N HIS A 48 -9.61 12.07 13.62
CA HIS A 48 -10.53 12.46 12.54
C HIS A 48 -11.52 11.35 12.23
N ILE A 49 -11.05 10.09 12.15
CA ILE A 49 -11.88 8.92 11.86
C ILE A 49 -12.98 8.75 12.92
N LEU A 50 -12.61 8.86 14.20
CA LEU A 50 -13.53 8.75 15.31
C LEU A 50 -14.49 9.96 15.38
N ALA A 51 -13.98 11.18 15.19
CA ALA A 51 -14.80 12.39 15.26
C ALA A 51 -15.84 12.48 14.13
N MET A 52 -15.54 11.89 12.97
CA MET A 52 -16.46 11.81 11.82
C MET A 52 -17.27 10.51 11.80
N GLU A 53 -17.11 9.66 12.83
CA GLU A 53 -17.82 8.38 12.97
C GLU A 53 -17.63 7.45 11.76
N PHE A 54 -16.48 7.51 11.08
CA PHE A 54 -16.18 6.68 9.92
C PHE A 54 -15.91 5.22 10.29
N ALA A 55 -15.38 4.98 11.49
CA ALA A 55 -15.14 3.66 12.07
C ALA A 55 -15.06 3.75 13.60
N THR A 56 -15.39 2.67 14.31
CA THR A 56 -15.16 2.61 15.76
C THR A 56 -13.69 2.36 16.10
N LYS A 57 -13.29 2.55 17.36
CA LYS A 57 -11.90 2.27 17.77
C LYS A 57 -11.54 0.80 17.59
N GLU A 58 -12.47 -0.11 17.89
CA GLU A 58 -12.31 -1.55 17.71
C GLU A 58 -12.10 -1.91 16.23
N GLU A 59 -12.81 -1.24 15.32
CA GLU A 59 -12.68 -1.43 13.88
C GLU A 59 -11.34 -0.90 13.36
N ILE A 60 -10.91 0.27 13.82
CA ILE A 60 -9.59 0.84 13.49
C ILE A 60 -8.47 -0.10 13.96
N ASP A 61 -8.55 -0.62 15.18
CA ASP A 61 -7.55 -1.54 15.73
C ASP A 61 -7.52 -2.88 14.96
N LEU A 62 -8.68 -3.38 14.53
CA LEU A 62 -8.77 -4.58 13.71
C LEU A 62 -8.19 -4.35 12.30
N ILE A 63 -8.51 -3.21 11.68
CA ILE A 63 -7.96 -2.79 10.38
C ILE A 63 -6.43 -2.69 10.46
N ALA A 64 -5.90 -2.07 11.51
CA ALA A 64 -4.46 -1.97 11.72
C ALA A 64 -3.82 -3.37 11.85
N LYS A 65 -4.41 -4.25 12.67
CA LYS A 65 -3.96 -5.63 12.83
C LYS A 65 -3.94 -6.40 11.50
N TYR A 66 -5.01 -6.29 10.70
CA TYR A 66 -5.07 -6.92 9.38
C TYR A 66 -4.03 -6.34 8.43
N SER A 67 -3.87 -5.01 8.40
CA SER A 67 -2.91 -4.33 7.53
C SER A 67 -1.47 -4.78 7.80
N PHE A 68 -1.07 -4.87 9.07
CA PHE A 68 0.26 -5.39 9.42
C PHE A 68 0.41 -6.89 9.10
N LYS A 69 -0.66 -7.69 9.26
CA LYS A 69 -0.61 -9.12 8.91
C LYS A 69 -0.49 -9.33 7.41
N ILE A 70 -1.23 -8.55 6.61
CA ILE A 70 -1.15 -8.55 5.15
C ILE A 70 0.26 -8.14 4.72
N ASN A 71 0.85 -7.11 5.33
CA ASN A 71 2.22 -6.70 5.06
C ASN A 71 3.23 -7.84 5.27
N GLU A 72 3.11 -8.56 6.39
CA GLU A 72 3.97 -9.71 6.69
C GLU A 72 3.83 -10.81 5.64
N ILE A 73 2.59 -11.16 5.27
CA ILE A 73 2.30 -12.20 4.27
C ILE A 73 2.86 -11.79 2.91
N LEU A 74 2.53 -10.60 2.42
CA LEU A 74 2.95 -10.12 1.11
C LEU A 74 4.47 -9.94 1.04
N SER A 75 5.09 -9.36 2.07
CA SER A 75 6.56 -9.18 2.09
C SER A 75 7.30 -10.52 2.04
N ASN A 76 6.80 -11.54 2.75
CA ASN A 76 7.40 -12.87 2.71
C ASN A 76 7.16 -13.55 1.36
N TYR A 77 5.94 -13.47 0.82
CA TYR A 77 5.58 -14.07 -0.46
C TYR A 77 6.37 -13.48 -1.65
N LEU A 78 6.51 -12.15 -1.69
CA LEU A 78 7.18 -11.43 -2.78
C LEU A 78 8.72 -11.59 -2.74
N LYS A 79 9.28 -11.88 -1.56
CA LYS A 79 10.73 -12.04 -1.38
C LYS A 79 11.29 -13.16 -2.26
N ASP A 80 10.59 -14.29 -2.36
CA ASP A 80 11.02 -15.44 -3.17
C ASP A 80 10.95 -15.12 -4.67
N ALA A 81 10.18 -14.09 -5.04
CA ALA A 81 10.04 -13.59 -6.40
C ALA A 81 11.02 -12.44 -6.74
N ASN A 82 11.99 -12.13 -5.85
CA ASN A 82 12.90 -10.98 -6.00
C ASN A 82 12.18 -9.63 -6.13
N ILE A 83 11.06 -9.45 -5.42
CA ILE A 83 10.30 -8.20 -5.37
C ILE A 83 10.33 -7.66 -3.92
N GLU A 84 10.78 -6.42 -3.75
CA GLU A 84 10.67 -5.69 -2.49
C GLU A 84 9.35 -4.92 -2.43
N LEU A 85 8.56 -5.17 -1.40
CA LEU A 85 7.31 -4.46 -1.12
C LEU A 85 7.61 -3.14 -0.40
N ILE A 86 7.60 -2.04 -1.15
CA ILE A 86 7.98 -0.71 -0.67
C ILE A 86 6.86 -0.13 0.20
N ASP A 87 5.67 -0.03 -0.37
CA ASP A 87 4.42 0.34 0.29
C ASP A 87 3.22 -0.21 -0.51
N PHE A 88 2.04 -0.21 0.10
CA PHE A 88 0.79 -0.60 -0.57
C PHE A 88 -0.43 0.03 0.10
N LYS A 89 -1.51 0.15 -0.67
CA LYS A 89 -2.81 0.61 -0.23
C LYS A 89 -3.77 -0.57 -0.09
N LEU A 90 -4.57 -0.56 0.98
CA LEU A 90 -5.72 -1.42 1.17
C LEU A 90 -7.00 -0.60 1.32
N GLU A 91 -8.13 -1.23 1.00
CA GLU A 91 -9.45 -0.77 1.39
C GLU A 91 -10.19 -1.90 2.12
N PHE A 92 -10.97 -1.53 3.12
CA PHE A 92 -11.75 -2.47 3.91
C PHE A 92 -13.23 -2.16 3.77
N GLY A 93 -14.03 -3.22 3.66
CA GLY A 93 -15.48 -3.16 3.68
C GLY A 93 -16.04 -3.77 4.96
N LYS A 94 -17.34 -3.57 5.16
CA LYS A 94 -18.10 -4.21 6.22
C LYS A 94 -19.20 -5.06 5.59
N THR A 95 -19.26 -6.33 5.95
CA THR A 95 -20.33 -7.24 5.51
C THR A 95 -21.66 -6.88 6.17
N ALA A 96 -22.76 -7.47 5.71
CA ALA A 96 -24.09 -7.20 6.24
C ALA A 96 -24.25 -7.57 7.73
N ASP A 97 -23.47 -8.53 8.22
CA ASP A 97 -23.40 -8.95 9.63
C ASP A 97 -22.33 -8.19 10.44
N GLY A 98 -21.71 -7.17 9.87
CA GLY A 98 -20.80 -6.27 10.58
C GLY A 98 -19.33 -6.69 10.58
N GLN A 99 -18.96 -7.76 9.87
CA GLN A 99 -17.58 -8.22 9.79
C GLN A 99 -16.74 -7.30 8.90
N ILE A 100 -15.57 -6.87 9.40
CA ILE A 100 -14.58 -6.16 8.60
C ILE A 100 -13.85 -7.15 7.68
N VAL A 101 -13.81 -6.85 6.39
CA VAL A 101 -13.17 -7.66 5.37
C VAL A 101 -12.26 -6.80 4.49
N LEU A 102 -11.14 -7.37 4.06
CA LEU A 102 -10.33 -6.77 3.00
C LEU A 102 -11.14 -6.77 1.69
N ALA A 103 -11.08 -5.67 0.95
CA ALA A 103 -11.79 -5.48 -0.31
C ALA A 103 -10.85 -4.88 -1.37
N ASP A 104 -11.43 -4.29 -2.43
CA ASP A 104 -10.72 -3.65 -3.54
C ASP A 104 -9.71 -4.59 -4.20
N GLU A 105 -8.50 -4.12 -4.52
CA GLU A 105 -7.48 -4.90 -5.22
C GLU A 105 -6.09 -4.79 -4.58
N ILE A 106 -5.28 -5.84 -4.79
CA ILE A 106 -3.84 -5.86 -4.51
C ILE A 106 -3.14 -6.17 -5.82
N SER A 107 -2.55 -5.14 -6.42
CA SER A 107 -1.97 -5.17 -7.77
C SER A 107 -0.75 -4.25 -7.84
N PRO A 108 0.01 -4.23 -8.95
CA PRO A 108 1.03 -3.18 -9.17
C PRO A 108 0.45 -1.76 -9.30
N ASP A 109 -0.88 -1.61 -9.34
CA ASP A 109 -1.58 -0.33 -9.29
C ASP A 109 -1.66 0.23 -7.86
N THR A 110 -1.91 -0.65 -6.89
CA THR A 110 -2.08 -0.33 -5.46
C THR A 110 -0.86 -0.61 -4.59
N CYS A 111 0.17 -1.26 -5.14
CA CYS A 111 1.43 -1.54 -4.47
C CYS A 111 2.61 -0.89 -5.19
N ARG A 112 3.66 -0.53 -4.45
CA ARG A 112 4.98 -0.23 -5.00
C ARG A 112 5.87 -1.47 -4.89
N PHE A 113 6.30 -1.97 -6.04
CA PHE A 113 7.11 -3.17 -6.20
C PHE A 113 8.42 -2.79 -6.86
N TRP A 114 9.54 -2.98 -6.16
CA TRP A 114 10.85 -2.79 -6.77
C TRP A 114 11.58 -4.12 -6.90
N ASP A 115 12.27 -4.31 -8.01
CA ASP A 115 13.18 -5.44 -8.18
C ASP A 115 14.31 -5.37 -7.13
N THR A 116 14.54 -6.45 -6.39
CA THR A 116 15.53 -6.47 -5.30
C THR A 116 16.98 -6.42 -5.78
N VAL A 117 17.25 -6.72 -7.05
CA VAL A 117 18.59 -6.78 -7.64
C VAL A 117 18.93 -5.45 -8.31
N THR A 118 18.01 -4.90 -9.09
CA THR A 118 18.25 -3.70 -9.93
C THR A 118 17.65 -2.43 -9.33
N GLY A 119 16.69 -2.54 -8.42
CA GLY A 119 15.88 -1.42 -7.93
C GLY A 119 14.87 -0.90 -8.97
N GLU A 120 14.66 -1.64 -10.07
CA GLU A 120 13.69 -1.28 -11.10
C GLU A 120 12.28 -1.24 -10.52
N LYS A 121 11.50 -0.21 -10.87
CA LYS A 121 10.10 -0.09 -10.47
C LYS A 121 9.24 -0.98 -11.36
N LEU A 122 8.47 -1.86 -10.75
CA LEU A 122 7.59 -2.85 -11.37
C LEU A 122 6.10 -2.51 -11.14
N ASP A 123 5.80 -1.22 -10.98
CA ASP A 123 4.50 -0.73 -10.52
C ASP A 123 4.05 0.55 -11.25
N LYS A 124 2.87 1.08 -10.88
CA LYS A 124 2.27 2.27 -11.47
C LYS A 124 3.15 3.53 -11.43
N ASP A 125 4.18 3.60 -10.59
CA ASP A 125 5.15 4.69 -10.65
C ASP A 125 5.85 4.79 -12.03
N ARG A 126 5.91 3.70 -12.81
CA ARG A 126 6.37 3.76 -14.20
C ARG A 126 5.50 4.67 -15.06
N PHE A 127 4.19 4.60 -14.90
CA PHE A 127 3.25 5.51 -15.55
C PHE A 127 3.34 6.91 -14.96
N ARG A 128 3.31 7.03 -13.61
CA ARG A 128 3.33 8.35 -12.93
C ARG A 128 4.57 9.19 -13.22
N ARG A 129 5.67 8.57 -13.66
CA ARG A 129 6.96 9.21 -13.91
C ARG A 129 7.45 9.04 -15.36
N ASP A 130 6.58 8.63 -16.27
CA ASP A 130 6.89 8.45 -17.70
C ASP A 130 8.13 7.57 -17.98
N LEU A 131 8.30 6.46 -17.23
CA LEU A 131 9.44 5.55 -17.33
C LEU A 131 9.29 4.49 -18.44
N GLY A 132 8.19 4.51 -19.19
CA GLY A 132 7.86 3.51 -20.22
C GLY A 132 7.59 2.10 -19.65
N ASN A 133 7.31 1.14 -20.53
CA ASN A 133 7.19 -0.31 -20.22
C ASN A 133 6.26 -0.63 -19.03
N VAL A 134 5.11 0.07 -18.95
CA VAL A 134 4.16 -0.10 -17.85
C VAL A 134 3.54 -1.50 -17.87
N GLU A 135 3.02 -1.93 -19.02
CA GLU A 135 2.43 -3.26 -19.18
C GLU A 135 3.45 -4.36 -18.96
N ASP A 136 4.65 -4.23 -19.54
CA ASP A 136 5.73 -5.21 -19.36
C ASP A 136 6.12 -5.39 -17.89
N ALA A 137 6.13 -4.31 -17.11
CA ALA A 137 6.38 -4.40 -15.67
C ALA A 137 5.31 -5.20 -14.92
N TYR A 138 4.04 -5.09 -15.32
CA TYR A 138 2.94 -5.83 -14.70
C TYR A 138 2.98 -7.31 -15.13
N GLN A 139 3.31 -7.57 -16.39
CA GLN A 139 3.56 -8.92 -16.89
C GLN A 139 4.75 -9.58 -16.19
N GLU A 140 5.82 -8.82 -15.92
CA GLU A 140 6.97 -9.33 -15.19
C GLU A 140 6.60 -9.71 -13.74
N VAL A 141 5.78 -8.90 -13.06
CA VAL A 141 5.25 -9.28 -11.74
C VAL A 141 4.41 -10.55 -11.84
N LEU A 142 3.49 -10.63 -12.80
CA LEU A 142 2.66 -11.82 -13.01
C LEU A 142 3.51 -13.08 -13.24
N LYS A 143 4.48 -12.99 -14.14
CA LYS A 143 5.41 -14.06 -14.48
C LYS A 143 6.21 -14.55 -13.27
N ARG A 144 6.70 -13.65 -12.43
CA ARG A 144 7.47 -14.01 -11.22
C ARG A 144 6.61 -14.72 -10.18
N LEU A 145 5.33 -14.37 -10.08
CA LEU A 145 4.42 -14.92 -9.07
C LEU A 145 3.71 -16.21 -9.54
N MET A 146 3.44 -16.33 -10.83
CA MET A 146 2.63 -17.42 -11.40
C MET A 146 3.44 -18.36 -12.31
N GLY A 147 4.63 -17.96 -12.76
CA GLY A 147 5.49 -18.77 -13.63
C GLY A 147 5.07 -18.81 -15.11
N GLU A 148 4.17 -17.92 -15.53
CA GLU A 148 3.67 -17.80 -16.91
C GLU A 148 4.44 -16.75 -17.74
#